data_AF-A0A1S3WYC7-F1
#
_entry.id   AF-A0A1S3WYC7-F1
#
_cell.length_a   1.000
_cell.length_b   1.000
_cell.length_c   1.000
_cell.angle_alpha   90.00
_cell.angle_beta   90.00
_cell.angle_gamma   90.00
#
_symmetry.space_group_name_H-M   'P 1'
#
loop_
_entity.id
_entity.type
_entity.pdbx_description
1 polymer ?
#
loop_
_entity_poly.entity_id
_entity_poly.type
_entity_poly.pdbx_seq_one_letter_code
_entity_poly.pdbx_strand_id
1 'polypeptide(L)'
;MRKKIQPPPSAASWWRTTEAYKGGPSVITLGKQIFDEKYSVGKLLKDHELEILASKITQANSIAVVLTAADVAVEDFCMNRCGMHGSTHVKKIGSKFAYAWVGNSASQCPGQCAWPFQKPIVGPQTMPLGSPNGDIGVDGMVICLATVLAGTVTNPFDGGYFQGPANAPLEAVSACTGIFGSGAFPGFPGMVLLDKKTGASYNAPGVNGRKYLLPAMWDPKTSTCKTLV
;
A
#
# COMPACT_ATOMS: atom_id res chain seq x y z
N MET A 1 -2.41 28.27 27.62
CA MET A 1 -2.63 27.59 26.32
C MET A 1 -2.72 26.09 26.56
N ARG A 2 -3.86 25.45 26.30
CA ARG A 2 -3.97 23.98 26.41
C ARG A 2 -3.13 23.37 25.27
N LYS A 3 -2.03 22.70 25.59
CA LYS A 3 -1.29 21.85 24.63
C LYS A 3 -2.33 20.87 24.06
N LYS A 4 -2.72 21.02 22.79
CA LYS A 4 -3.45 19.97 22.08
C LYS A 4 -2.51 18.77 22.06
N ILE A 5 -2.78 17.78 22.91
CA ILE A 5 -2.08 16.50 22.86
C ILE A 5 -2.44 15.90 21.51
N GLN A 6 -1.48 15.88 20.58
CA GLN A 6 -1.68 15.17 19.33
C GLN A 6 -1.86 13.69 19.68
N PRO A 7 -2.90 13.03 19.15
CA PRO A 7 -3.04 11.59 19.34
C PRO A 7 -1.79 10.91 18.79
N PRO A 8 -1.34 9.79 19.40
CA PRO A 8 -0.19 9.07 18.90
C PRO A 8 -0.42 8.68 17.43
N PRO A 9 0.66 8.60 16.63
CA PRO A 9 0.53 8.16 15.25
C PRO A 9 -0.13 6.77 15.22
N SER A 10 -0.88 6.48 14.17
CA SER A 10 -1.61 5.23 13.96
C SER A 10 -1.98 5.07 12.49
N ALA A 11 -2.36 3.85 12.08
CA ALA A 11 -2.89 3.63 10.74
C ALA A 11 -4.15 4.48 10.47
N ALA A 12 -4.99 4.70 11.49
CA ALA A 12 -6.17 5.55 11.37
C ALA A 12 -5.82 7.04 11.16
N SER A 13 -4.82 7.58 11.87
CA SER A 13 -4.39 8.97 11.67
C SER A 13 -3.73 9.18 10.32
N TRP A 14 -3.03 8.16 9.80
CA TRP A 14 -2.49 8.16 8.44
C TRP A 14 -3.63 8.19 7.40
N TRP A 15 -4.62 7.30 7.57
CA TRP A 15 -5.77 7.17 6.66
C TRP A 15 -6.62 8.43 6.57
N ARG A 16 -6.72 9.22 7.65
CA ARG A 16 -7.42 10.53 7.65
C ARG A 16 -6.87 11.52 6.62
N THR A 17 -5.67 11.32 6.10
CA THR A 17 -5.15 12.16 5.01
C THR A 17 -6.03 12.05 3.75
N THR A 18 -6.71 10.91 3.54
CA THR A 18 -7.66 10.73 2.43
C THR A 18 -8.85 11.69 2.49
N GLU A 19 -9.23 12.19 3.67
CA GLU A 19 -10.31 13.16 3.85
C GLU A 19 -10.03 14.52 3.17
N ALA A 20 -8.76 14.82 2.86
CA ALA A 20 -8.37 16.04 2.17
C ALA A 20 -8.53 15.98 0.64
N TYR A 21 -8.81 14.80 0.09
CA TYR A 21 -8.99 14.61 -1.35
C TYR A 21 -10.44 14.82 -1.78
N LYS A 22 -10.64 15.04 -3.08
CA LYS A 22 -11.96 15.14 -3.70
C LYS A 22 -12.71 13.81 -3.50
N GLY A 23 -13.94 13.88 -3.02
CA GLY A 23 -14.73 12.70 -2.60
C GLY A 23 -14.98 12.66 -1.09
N GLY A 24 -14.14 13.34 -0.30
CA GLY A 24 -14.31 13.49 1.14
C GLY A 24 -13.88 12.26 1.95
N PRO A 25 -14.25 12.19 3.23
CA PRO A 25 -13.83 11.13 4.13
C PRO A 25 -14.24 9.74 3.63
N SER A 26 -13.25 8.84 3.54
CA SER A 26 -13.48 7.45 3.17
C SER A 26 -13.32 6.57 4.39
N VAL A 27 -14.42 5.95 4.84
CA VAL A 27 -14.38 4.96 5.92
C VAL A 27 -14.34 3.58 5.30
N ILE A 28 -13.24 2.85 5.53
CA ILE A 28 -13.10 1.48 5.06
C ILE A 28 -13.38 0.50 6.21
N THR A 29 -14.10 -0.56 5.88
CA THR A 29 -14.31 -1.70 6.79
C THR A 29 -13.95 -2.98 6.05
N LEU A 30 -13.46 -3.97 6.79
CA LEU A 30 -13.08 -5.25 6.21
C LEU A 30 -14.35 -6.01 5.81
N GLY A 31 -14.47 -6.32 4.52
CA GLY A 31 -15.57 -7.09 3.97
C GLY A 31 -15.36 -8.60 4.09
N LYS A 32 -16.08 -9.33 3.23
CA LYS A 32 -15.90 -10.78 3.04
C LYS A 32 -14.42 -11.07 2.71
N GLN A 33 -13.91 -12.20 3.19
CA GLN A 33 -12.59 -12.73 2.86
C GLN A 33 -12.73 -14.11 2.22
N ILE A 34 -11.89 -14.40 1.23
CA ILE A 34 -11.82 -15.69 0.56
C ILE A 34 -10.36 -16.13 0.56
N PHE A 35 -10.10 -17.35 1.02
CA PHE A 35 -8.79 -17.98 0.94
C PHE A 35 -8.82 -19.00 -0.20
N ASP A 36 -8.01 -18.77 -1.23
CA ASP A 36 -7.92 -19.64 -2.41
C ASP A 36 -6.65 -20.50 -2.36
N GLU A 37 -6.62 -21.44 -1.40
CA GLU A 37 -5.47 -22.32 -1.16
C GLU A 37 -5.17 -23.26 -2.34
N LYS A 38 -6.16 -23.47 -3.22
CA LYS A 38 -6.03 -24.34 -4.40
C LYS A 38 -5.55 -23.61 -5.65
N TYR A 39 -5.32 -22.30 -5.57
CA TYR A 39 -4.93 -21.48 -6.71
C TYR A 39 -5.88 -21.68 -7.89
N SER A 40 -7.16 -21.33 -7.71
CA SER A 40 -8.25 -21.66 -8.64
C SER A 40 -8.09 -21.17 -10.09
N VAL A 41 -7.16 -20.25 -10.34
CA VAL A 41 -6.80 -19.74 -11.67
C VAL A 41 -5.31 -19.96 -12.01
N GLY A 42 -4.63 -20.82 -11.25
CA GLY A 42 -3.20 -21.11 -11.39
C GLY A 42 -2.28 -20.20 -10.56
N LYS A 43 -0.97 -20.40 -10.73
CA LYS A 43 0.10 -19.62 -10.08
C LYS A 43 0.82 -18.64 -11.00
N LEU A 44 0.47 -18.63 -12.28
CA LEU A 44 1.00 -17.71 -13.28
C LEU A 44 -0.17 -16.84 -13.73
N LEU A 45 -0.24 -15.61 -13.24
CA LEU A 45 -1.36 -14.71 -13.46
C LEU A 45 -0.96 -13.55 -14.38
N LYS A 46 -1.90 -13.10 -15.19
CA LYS A 46 -1.89 -11.81 -15.87
C LYS A 46 -2.99 -10.93 -15.30
N ASP A 47 -3.12 -9.72 -15.82
CA ASP A 47 -4.10 -8.74 -15.33
C ASP A 47 -5.54 -9.26 -15.41
N HIS A 48 -5.87 -10.02 -16.45
CA HIS A 48 -7.21 -10.59 -16.60
C HIS A 48 -7.55 -11.65 -15.53
N GLU A 49 -6.59 -12.47 -15.07
CA GLU A 49 -6.84 -13.40 -13.95
C GLU A 49 -7.03 -12.66 -12.63
N LEU A 50 -6.34 -11.52 -12.42
CA LEU A 50 -6.58 -10.66 -11.26
C LEU A 50 -8.01 -10.11 -11.26
N GLU A 51 -8.51 -9.68 -12.42
CA GLU A 51 -9.91 -9.24 -12.58
C GLU A 51 -10.91 -10.37 -12.29
N ILE A 52 -10.63 -11.59 -12.76
CA ILE A 52 -11.46 -12.78 -12.48
C ILE A 52 -11.50 -13.05 -10.98
N LEU A 53 -10.35 -13.01 -10.29
CA LEU A 53 -10.26 -13.21 -8.85
C LEU A 53 -11.01 -12.11 -8.08
N ALA A 54 -10.79 -10.84 -8.43
CA ALA A 54 -11.46 -9.70 -7.83
C ALA A 54 -13.00 -9.81 -7.96
N SER A 55 -13.48 -10.20 -9.14
CA SER A 55 -14.92 -10.34 -9.44
C SER A 55 -15.65 -11.38 -8.58
N LYS A 56 -14.94 -12.31 -7.92
CA LYS A 56 -15.55 -13.33 -7.04
C LYS A 56 -16.09 -12.75 -5.73
N ILE A 57 -15.59 -11.59 -5.30
CA ILE A 57 -15.89 -11.02 -3.99
C ILE A 57 -16.56 -9.64 -4.07
N THR A 58 -16.61 -9.04 -5.26
CA THR A 58 -17.14 -7.69 -5.45
C THR A 58 -18.59 -7.55 -5.03
N GLN A 59 -18.86 -6.44 -4.35
CA GLN A 59 -20.19 -5.94 -3.97
C GLN A 59 -20.32 -4.45 -4.34
N ALA A 60 -21.53 -3.91 -4.30
CA ALA A 60 -21.73 -2.47 -4.46
C ALA A 60 -20.94 -1.68 -3.41
N ASN A 61 -20.33 -0.56 -3.80
CA ASN A 61 -19.52 0.30 -2.92
C ASN A 61 -18.38 -0.43 -2.19
N SER A 62 -17.73 -1.38 -2.87
CA SER A 62 -16.58 -2.12 -2.32
C SER A 62 -15.36 -2.05 -3.23
N ILE A 63 -14.19 -2.25 -2.64
CA ILE A 63 -12.93 -2.47 -3.34
C ILE A 63 -12.57 -3.93 -3.13
N ALA A 64 -12.41 -4.68 -4.22
CA ALA A 64 -11.91 -6.05 -4.15
C ALA A 64 -10.38 -6.02 -4.05
N VAL A 65 -9.80 -6.58 -2.99
CA VAL A 65 -8.34 -6.64 -2.82
C VAL A 65 -7.87 -8.08 -3.00
N VAL A 66 -6.98 -8.30 -3.96
CA VAL A 66 -6.34 -9.59 -4.24
C VAL A 66 -4.92 -9.57 -3.67
N LEU A 67 -4.62 -10.48 -2.75
CA LEU A 67 -3.28 -10.64 -2.18
C LEU A 67 -2.73 -11.99 -2.64
N THR A 68 -1.63 -11.99 -3.39
CA THR A 68 -1.05 -13.24 -3.90
C THR A 68 0.04 -13.78 -2.97
N ALA A 69 0.10 -15.12 -2.87
CA ALA A 69 1.14 -15.81 -2.10
C ALA A 69 2.53 -15.62 -2.74
N ALA A 70 3.59 -15.91 -1.98
CA ALA A 70 4.98 -15.71 -2.43
C ALA A 70 5.32 -16.54 -3.67
N ASP A 71 4.68 -17.69 -3.85
CA ASP A 71 4.91 -18.62 -4.95
C ASP A 71 4.00 -18.39 -6.17
N VAL A 72 3.29 -17.26 -6.22
CA VAL A 72 2.45 -16.85 -7.36
C VAL A 72 3.19 -15.78 -8.15
N ALA A 73 3.47 -16.07 -9.42
CA ALA A 73 4.01 -15.10 -10.36
C ALA A 73 2.87 -14.32 -11.03
N VAL A 74 3.03 -13.01 -11.11
CA VAL A 74 2.09 -12.11 -11.80
C VAL A 74 2.89 -11.34 -12.84
N GLU A 75 2.32 -11.12 -14.01
CA GLU A 75 2.92 -10.29 -15.07
C GLU A 75 3.40 -8.94 -14.51
N ASP A 76 4.59 -8.48 -14.92
CA ASP A 76 5.27 -7.27 -14.46
C ASP A 76 5.57 -7.15 -12.95
N PHE A 77 5.20 -8.13 -12.13
CA PHE A 77 5.61 -8.19 -10.73
C PHE A 77 7.12 -8.24 -10.64
N CYS A 78 7.70 -7.55 -9.66
CA CYS A 78 9.15 -7.49 -9.45
C CYS A 78 9.97 -6.78 -10.52
N MET A 79 9.34 -6.34 -11.62
CA MET A 79 9.98 -5.61 -12.70
C MET A 79 9.59 -4.14 -12.61
N ASN A 80 8.29 -3.87 -12.76
CA ASN A 80 7.75 -2.52 -12.88
C ASN A 80 6.77 -2.18 -11.74
N ARG A 81 6.26 -3.19 -11.04
CA ARG A 81 5.24 -3.00 -10.00
C ARG A 81 5.33 -4.04 -8.89
N CYS A 82 4.85 -3.63 -7.71
CA CYS A 82 4.69 -4.49 -6.53
C CYS A 82 3.21 -4.72 -6.18
N GLY A 83 2.34 -3.98 -6.86
CA GLY A 83 0.90 -3.99 -6.76
C GLY A 83 0.32 -3.02 -7.80
N MET A 84 -0.97 -3.09 -8.01
CA MET A 84 -1.71 -2.19 -8.89
C MET A 84 -3.12 -2.00 -8.35
N HIS A 85 -3.80 -0.98 -8.83
CA HIS A 85 -5.25 -0.94 -8.76
C HIS A 85 -5.80 -0.63 -10.14
N GLY A 86 -7.05 -1.02 -10.33
CA GLY A 86 -7.74 -0.89 -11.59
C GLY A 86 -9.23 -0.96 -11.40
N SER A 87 -9.96 -0.92 -12.50
CA SER A 87 -11.41 -0.96 -12.45
C SER A 87 -11.98 -1.67 -13.66
N THR A 88 -13.02 -2.48 -13.42
CA THR A 88 -13.63 -3.31 -14.46
C THR A 88 -15.14 -3.35 -14.28
N HIS A 89 -15.85 -4.00 -15.20
CA HIS A 89 -17.31 -4.10 -15.20
C HIS A 89 -17.74 -5.54 -14.94
N VAL A 90 -18.51 -5.76 -13.86
CA VAL A 90 -19.17 -7.06 -13.65
C VAL A 90 -20.63 -6.96 -14.06
N LYS A 91 -21.04 -7.80 -15.02
CA LYS A 91 -22.46 -7.93 -15.43
C LYS A 91 -23.41 -8.15 -14.25
N LYS A 92 -22.96 -8.87 -13.21
CA LYS A 92 -23.74 -9.17 -12.00
C LYS A 92 -24.11 -7.93 -11.17
N ILE A 93 -23.25 -6.92 -11.14
CA ILE A 93 -23.47 -5.70 -10.34
C ILE A 93 -24.03 -4.57 -11.23
N GLY A 94 -23.86 -4.67 -12.55
CA GLY A 94 -24.38 -3.69 -13.50
C GLY A 94 -23.66 -2.34 -13.44
N SER A 95 -22.51 -2.27 -12.77
CA SER A 95 -21.71 -1.04 -12.63
C SER A 95 -20.21 -1.32 -12.59
N LYS A 96 -19.42 -0.25 -12.76
CA LYS A 96 -17.95 -0.27 -12.59
C LYS A 96 -17.61 -0.51 -11.13
N PHE A 97 -16.61 -1.36 -10.87
CA PHE A 97 -16.03 -1.52 -9.54
C PHE A 97 -14.52 -1.39 -9.61
N ALA A 98 -13.93 -0.99 -8.48
CA ALA A 98 -12.49 -0.88 -8.33
C ALA A 98 -11.93 -2.13 -7.64
N TYR A 99 -10.73 -2.53 -8.04
CA TYR A 99 -9.98 -3.61 -7.41
C TYR A 99 -8.53 -3.20 -7.23
N ALA A 100 -7.87 -3.84 -6.28
CA ALA A 100 -6.44 -3.69 -6.05
C ALA A 100 -5.79 -5.06 -5.96
N TRP A 101 -4.52 -5.14 -6.35
CA TRP A 101 -3.69 -6.31 -6.18
C TRP A 101 -2.35 -5.94 -5.54
N VAL A 102 -1.85 -6.81 -4.67
CA VAL A 102 -0.50 -6.76 -4.09
C VAL A 102 0.14 -8.13 -4.12
N GLY A 103 1.37 -8.20 -4.61
CA GLY A 103 2.16 -9.43 -4.64
C GLY A 103 3.07 -9.59 -3.41
N ASN A 104 3.24 -10.83 -2.96
CA ASN A 104 4.24 -11.16 -1.94
C ASN A 104 5.61 -11.36 -2.60
N SER A 105 6.57 -10.49 -2.27
CA SER A 105 7.89 -10.47 -2.92
C SER A 105 8.94 -11.36 -2.26
N ALA A 106 8.62 -12.03 -1.14
CA ALA A 106 9.58 -12.73 -0.28
C ALA A 106 10.51 -13.68 -1.05
N SER A 107 9.98 -14.44 -2.01
CA SER A 107 10.72 -15.45 -2.78
C SER A 107 11.16 -14.99 -4.17
N GLN A 108 10.63 -13.87 -4.68
CA GLN A 108 10.84 -13.43 -6.07
C GLN A 108 11.76 -12.21 -6.15
N CYS A 109 11.51 -11.18 -5.33
CA CYS A 109 12.21 -9.90 -5.43
C CYS A 109 12.13 -9.07 -4.14
N PRO A 110 12.57 -9.60 -2.98
CA PRO A 110 12.43 -8.86 -1.73
C PRO A 110 13.13 -7.50 -1.80
N GLY A 111 14.24 -7.38 -2.55
CA GLY A 111 14.94 -6.12 -2.77
C GLY A 111 14.24 -5.09 -3.67
N GLN A 112 13.14 -5.44 -4.34
CA GLN A 112 12.36 -4.49 -5.14
C GLN A 112 11.13 -3.98 -4.38
N CYS A 113 10.42 -4.89 -3.71
CA CYS A 113 9.08 -4.61 -3.17
C CYS A 113 8.98 -4.66 -1.64
N ALA A 114 10.06 -5.02 -0.94
CA ALA A 114 10.12 -4.99 0.52
C ALA A 114 11.11 -3.95 1.06
N TRP A 115 11.56 -3.01 0.24
CA TRP A 115 12.27 -1.82 0.76
C TRP A 115 11.33 -1.02 1.69
N PRO A 116 11.77 -0.58 2.88
CA PRO A 116 13.15 -0.50 3.36
C PRO A 116 13.60 -1.68 4.26
N PHE A 117 12.86 -2.79 4.31
CA PHE A 117 13.21 -3.98 5.11
C PHE A 117 14.20 -4.92 4.42
N GLN A 118 14.41 -4.72 3.12
CA GLN A 118 15.44 -5.39 2.34
C GLN A 118 16.28 -4.38 1.58
N LYS A 119 17.56 -4.70 1.35
CA LYS A 119 18.44 -3.88 0.52
C LYS A 119 17.88 -3.75 -0.90
N PRO A 120 17.85 -2.53 -1.46
CA PRO A 120 17.32 -2.33 -2.80
C PRO A 120 18.24 -2.98 -3.84
N ILE A 121 17.69 -3.48 -4.95
CA ILE A 121 18.48 -4.04 -6.06
C ILE A 121 19.34 -2.94 -6.72
N VAL A 122 18.78 -1.74 -6.83
CA VAL A 122 19.42 -0.54 -7.40
C VAL A 122 19.28 0.63 -6.43
N GLY A 123 20.33 1.44 -6.31
CA GLY A 123 20.34 2.61 -5.43
C GLY A 123 21.18 2.44 -4.17
N PRO A 124 21.07 3.36 -3.19
CA PRO A 124 21.90 3.35 -2.00
C PRO A 124 21.78 2.06 -1.19
N GLN A 125 22.91 1.44 -0.88
CA GLN A 125 23.00 0.15 -0.18
C GLN A 125 23.05 0.35 1.35
N THR A 126 22.12 1.15 1.88
CA THR A 126 22.00 1.42 3.32
C THR A 126 21.55 0.16 4.08
N MET A 127 21.80 0.14 5.39
CA MET A 127 21.35 -0.98 6.23
C MET A 127 19.81 -1.02 6.23
N PRO A 128 19.19 -2.17 5.95
CA PRO A 128 17.74 -2.30 5.99
C PRO A 128 17.18 -2.03 7.39
N LEU A 129 15.96 -1.51 7.42
CA LEU A 129 15.19 -1.40 8.65
C LEU A 129 14.76 -2.79 9.15
N GLY A 130 14.62 -2.94 10.46
CA GLY A 130 14.01 -4.16 11.02
C GLY A 130 12.52 -4.23 10.66
N SER A 131 12.09 -5.38 10.14
CA SER A 131 10.69 -5.60 9.76
C SER A 131 9.77 -5.50 10.99
N PRO A 132 8.68 -4.71 10.95
CA PRO A 132 7.81 -4.44 12.08
C PRO A 132 7.22 -5.67 12.77
N ASN A 133 6.95 -6.72 12.00
CA ASN A 133 6.25 -7.93 12.47
C ASN A 133 7.04 -9.23 12.24
N GLY A 134 8.30 -9.12 11.82
CA GLY A 134 9.21 -10.27 11.64
C GLY A 134 9.05 -11.04 10.33
N ASP A 135 8.18 -10.60 9.42
CA ASP A 135 8.03 -11.15 8.08
C ASP A 135 8.24 -10.05 7.05
N ILE A 136 9.41 -10.06 6.40
CA ILE A 136 9.82 -9.04 5.41
C ILE A 136 8.85 -9.02 4.22
N GLY A 137 8.37 -10.18 3.78
CA GLY A 137 7.45 -10.28 2.65
C GLY A 137 6.11 -9.62 2.96
N VAL A 138 5.51 -10.00 4.09
CA VAL A 138 4.22 -9.46 4.53
C VAL A 138 4.33 -7.99 4.91
N ASP A 139 5.39 -7.57 5.60
CA ASP A 139 5.57 -6.16 5.94
C ASP A 139 5.80 -5.30 4.67
N GLY A 140 6.48 -5.83 3.66
CA GLY A 140 6.56 -5.21 2.33
C GLY A 140 5.20 -5.14 1.63
N MET A 141 4.39 -6.21 1.72
CA MET A 141 3.01 -6.19 1.21
C MET A 141 2.15 -5.13 1.90
N VAL A 142 2.33 -4.87 3.20
CA VAL A 142 1.59 -3.83 3.91
C VAL A 142 1.91 -2.44 3.36
N ILE A 143 3.19 -2.15 3.04
CA ILE A 143 3.59 -0.90 2.38
C ILE A 143 2.90 -0.78 1.01
N CYS A 144 2.97 -1.85 0.21
CA CYS A 144 2.36 -1.87 -1.12
C CYS A 144 0.84 -1.71 -1.04
N LEU A 145 0.19 -2.39 -0.09
CA LEU A 145 -1.26 -2.31 0.16
C LEU A 145 -1.67 -0.90 0.56
N ALA A 146 -0.93 -0.26 1.47
CA ALA A 146 -1.17 1.13 1.85
C ALA A 146 -1.11 2.05 0.62
N THR A 147 -0.09 1.89 -0.22
CA THR A 147 0.08 2.66 -1.46
C THR A 147 -1.08 2.46 -2.42
N VAL A 148 -1.38 1.22 -2.81
CA VAL A 148 -2.40 0.95 -3.83
C VAL A 148 -3.79 1.27 -3.31
N LEU A 149 -4.11 0.96 -2.05
CA LEU A 149 -5.45 1.18 -1.50
C LEU A 149 -5.77 2.66 -1.35
N ALA A 150 -4.80 3.49 -0.95
CA ALA A 150 -4.97 4.94 -0.94
C ALA A 150 -5.14 5.50 -2.36
N GLY A 151 -4.38 4.97 -3.33
CA GLY A 151 -4.58 5.25 -4.75
C GLY A 151 -5.99 4.91 -5.21
N THR A 152 -6.46 3.69 -4.95
CA THR A 152 -7.81 3.23 -5.30
C THR A 152 -8.90 4.10 -4.70
N VAL A 153 -8.77 4.54 -3.45
CA VAL A 153 -9.80 5.36 -2.81
C VAL A 153 -9.80 6.80 -3.33
N THR A 154 -8.64 7.34 -3.69
CA THR A 154 -8.52 8.73 -4.16
C THR A 154 -8.63 8.87 -5.68
N ASN A 155 -8.47 7.77 -6.42
CA ASN A 155 -8.57 7.68 -7.87
C ASN A 155 -9.13 6.32 -8.37
N PRO A 156 -10.34 5.89 -7.95
CA PRO A 156 -10.84 4.53 -8.22
C PRO A 156 -11.06 4.19 -9.71
N PHE A 157 -11.20 5.19 -10.57
CA PHE A 157 -11.68 5.05 -11.94
C PHE A 157 -10.91 5.94 -12.94
N ASP A 158 -9.67 6.33 -12.61
CA ASP A 158 -8.79 7.16 -13.44
C ASP A 158 -9.29 8.60 -13.70
N GLY A 159 -10.16 9.10 -12.82
CA GLY A 159 -10.70 10.47 -12.85
C GLY A 159 -10.58 11.24 -11.53
N GLY A 160 -9.82 10.69 -10.59
CA GLY A 160 -9.54 11.25 -9.27
C GLY A 160 -8.19 11.95 -9.21
N TYR A 161 -7.51 11.82 -8.08
CA TYR A 161 -6.27 12.55 -7.82
C TYR A 161 -5.04 11.93 -8.47
N PHE A 162 -4.26 12.76 -9.17
CA PHE A 162 -2.89 12.46 -9.60
C PHE A 162 -2.06 13.75 -9.78
N GLN A 163 -0.75 13.60 -9.90
CA GLN A 163 0.22 14.64 -10.23
C GLN A 163 1.11 14.21 -11.40
N GLY A 164 1.72 15.18 -12.08
CA GLY A 164 2.62 14.91 -13.19
C GLY A 164 1.91 14.65 -14.52
N PRO A 165 2.64 14.19 -15.54
CA PRO A 165 2.10 14.00 -16.87
C PRO A 165 1.18 12.77 -16.93
N ALA A 166 0.21 12.79 -17.85
CA ALA A 166 -0.81 11.73 -17.98
C ALA A 166 -0.24 10.34 -18.32
N ASN A 167 0.98 10.27 -18.88
CA ASN A 167 1.65 9.01 -19.20
C ASN A 167 2.48 8.43 -18.04
N ALA A 168 2.65 9.18 -16.94
CA ALA A 168 3.33 8.73 -15.72
C ALA A 168 2.75 9.44 -14.47
N PRO A 169 1.44 9.27 -14.20
CA PRO A 169 0.79 9.97 -13.09
C PRO A 169 1.25 9.41 -11.74
N LEU A 170 1.50 10.32 -10.79
CA LEU A 170 1.77 9.99 -9.39
C LEU A 170 0.52 10.26 -8.56
N GLU A 171 0.03 9.23 -7.87
CA GLU A 171 -1.19 9.30 -7.04
C GLU A 171 -0.85 9.66 -5.59
N ALA A 172 -1.85 9.57 -4.71
CA ALA A 172 -1.80 10.00 -3.31
C ALA A 172 -0.50 9.59 -2.59
N VAL A 173 -0.11 8.32 -2.70
CA VAL A 173 1.06 7.78 -2.01
C VAL A 173 2.28 7.64 -2.94
N SER A 174 2.08 7.31 -4.22
CA SER A 174 3.21 7.20 -5.16
C SER A 174 3.90 8.53 -5.43
N ALA A 175 3.23 9.66 -5.24
CA ALA A 175 3.85 11.00 -5.20
C ALA A 175 4.88 11.16 -4.07
N CYS A 176 4.83 10.31 -3.05
CA CYS A 176 5.68 10.35 -1.86
C CYS A 176 6.56 9.11 -1.71
N THR A 177 6.87 8.46 -2.84
CA THR A 177 7.69 7.25 -2.89
C THR A 177 8.99 7.44 -2.10
N GLY A 178 9.29 6.47 -1.23
CA GLY A 178 10.54 6.47 -0.46
C GLY A 178 10.47 7.17 0.90
N ILE A 179 9.41 7.93 1.18
CA ILE A 179 9.30 8.75 2.39
C ILE A 179 8.44 8.00 3.42
N PHE A 180 9.01 7.69 4.59
CA PHE A 180 8.29 7.04 5.70
C PHE A 180 8.35 7.84 7.01
N GLY A 181 9.35 8.69 7.17
CA GLY A 181 9.52 9.55 8.33
C GLY A 181 10.17 10.89 7.97
N SER A 182 10.21 11.79 8.95
CA SER A 182 10.81 13.12 8.78
C SER A 182 12.28 13.04 8.35
N GLY A 183 12.67 13.96 7.45
CA GLY A 183 14.05 14.02 6.91
C GLY A 183 14.41 12.93 5.90
N ALA A 184 13.44 12.22 5.32
CA ALA A 184 13.71 11.23 4.28
C ALA A 184 14.40 11.84 3.05
N PHE A 185 15.26 11.05 2.42
CA PHE A 185 15.96 11.36 1.16
C PHE A 185 16.33 10.04 0.45
N PRO A 186 16.79 10.05 -0.81
CA PRO A 186 17.10 8.80 -1.52
C PRO A 186 18.05 7.88 -0.74
N GLY A 187 17.58 6.67 -0.40
CA GLY A 187 18.32 5.69 0.40
C GLY A 187 18.11 5.76 1.91
N PHE A 188 17.47 6.82 2.42
CA PHE A 188 17.12 7.00 3.82
C PHE A 188 15.60 7.18 3.97
N PRO A 189 14.88 6.20 4.55
CA PRO A 189 13.42 6.23 4.64
C PRO A 189 12.87 7.34 5.56
N GLY A 190 13.75 8.04 6.28
CA GLY A 190 13.41 9.04 7.28
C GLY A 190 13.57 8.53 8.70
N MET A 191 13.42 9.44 9.66
CA MET A 191 13.44 9.13 11.08
C MET A 191 12.13 8.43 11.46
N VAL A 192 12.22 7.16 11.85
CA VAL A 192 11.07 6.33 12.26
C VAL A 192 11.29 5.80 13.67
N LEU A 193 10.24 5.26 14.29
CA LEU A 193 10.32 4.70 15.64
C LEU A 193 11.05 3.36 15.61
N LEU A 194 11.84 3.08 16.64
CA LEU A 194 12.55 1.81 16.83
C LEU A 194 12.05 1.10 18.08
N ASP A 195 11.61 -0.14 17.93
CA ASP A 195 11.42 -1.04 19.07
C ASP A 195 12.77 -1.60 19.50
N LYS A 196 13.26 -1.15 20.67
CA LYS A 196 14.55 -1.57 21.20
C LYS A 196 14.64 -3.06 21.57
N LYS A 197 13.51 -3.74 21.79
CA LYS A 197 13.48 -5.16 22.15
C LYS A 197 13.58 -6.05 20.93
N THR A 198 12.88 -5.69 19.85
CA THR A 198 12.78 -6.53 18.65
C THR A 198 13.66 -6.04 17.49
N GLY A 199 14.17 -4.81 17.56
CA GLY A 199 14.85 -4.15 16.44
C GLY A 199 13.91 -3.67 15.33
N ALA A 200 12.60 -3.77 15.52
CA ALA A 200 11.59 -3.39 14.53
C ALA A 200 11.51 -1.87 14.33
N SER A 201 11.49 -1.41 13.09
CA SER A 201 11.28 -0.01 12.73
C SER A 201 9.86 0.22 12.23
N TYR A 202 9.17 1.25 12.73
CA TYR A 202 7.76 1.48 12.45
C TYR A 202 7.39 2.97 12.60
N ASN A 203 6.25 3.38 12.05
CA ASN A 203 5.69 4.72 12.29
C ASN A 203 4.22 4.69 12.70
N ALA A 204 3.57 3.52 12.67
CA ALA A 204 2.18 3.33 13.05
C ALA A 204 2.03 2.10 13.96
N PRO A 205 1.71 2.28 15.25
CA PRO A 205 1.11 1.23 16.07
C PRO A 205 -0.21 0.75 15.47
N GLY A 206 -0.37 -0.57 15.45
CA GLY A 206 -1.57 -1.28 15.01
C GLY A 206 -2.34 -1.90 16.16
N VAL A 207 -3.34 -2.72 15.81
CA VAL A 207 -4.13 -3.50 16.78
C VAL A 207 -3.33 -4.72 17.26
N ASN A 208 -3.65 -5.22 18.46
CA ASN A 208 -3.07 -6.46 19.02
C ASN A 208 -1.53 -6.49 19.04
N GLY A 209 -0.90 -5.33 19.29
CA GLY A 209 0.56 -5.22 19.36
C GLY A 209 1.30 -5.24 18.01
N ARG A 210 0.57 -5.31 16.88
CA ARG A 210 1.14 -5.17 15.55
C ARG A 210 1.69 -3.77 15.34
N LYS A 211 2.69 -3.67 14.48
CA LYS A 211 3.33 -2.40 14.09
C LYS A 211 3.37 -2.32 12.58
N TYR A 212 3.30 -1.12 12.02
CA TYR A 212 3.34 -0.91 10.58
C TYR A 212 4.27 0.23 10.24
N LEU A 213 4.86 0.13 9.06
CA LEU A 213 5.55 1.23 8.40
C LEU A 213 4.68 1.66 7.22
N LEU A 214 4.08 2.84 7.32
CA LEU A 214 3.18 3.38 6.30
C LEU A 214 3.90 4.49 5.52
N PRO A 215 3.87 4.48 4.19
CA PRO A 215 4.49 5.53 3.38
C PRO A 215 3.81 6.87 3.64
N ALA A 216 4.54 7.97 3.45
CA ALA A 216 3.93 9.29 3.46
C ALA A 216 2.85 9.38 2.38
N MET A 217 1.82 10.18 2.68
CA MET A 217 0.77 10.48 1.71
C MET A 217 0.86 11.96 1.38
N TRP A 218 0.67 12.32 0.12
CA TRP A 218 0.57 13.71 -0.28
C TRP A 218 -0.59 14.37 0.48
N ASP A 219 -0.37 15.54 1.07
CA ASP A 219 -1.45 16.31 1.69
C ASP A 219 -1.85 17.44 0.73
N PRO A 220 -3.02 17.37 0.06
CA PRO A 220 -3.47 18.41 -0.87
C PRO A 220 -3.62 19.80 -0.23
N LYS A 221 -3.72 19.88 1.11
CA LYS A 221 -3.88 21.16 1.82
C LYS A 221 -2.56 21.88 2.01
N THR A 222 -1.48 21.14 2.21
CA THR A 222 -0.14 21.72 2.47
C THR A 222 0.79 21.60 1.27
N SER A 223 0.41 20.82 0.26
CA SER A 223 1.23 20.52 -0.91
C SER A 223 2.58 19.90 -0.54
N THR A 224 2.57 18.97 0.42
CA THR A 224 3.76 18.26 0.91
C THR A 224 3.47 16.81 1.20
N CYS A 225 4.48 15.95 1.14
CA CYS A 225 4.39 14.58 1.64
C CYS A 225 4.34 14.57 3.17
N LYS A 226 3.23 14.07 3.72
CA LYS A 226 2.96 14.05 5.15
C LYS A 226 3.35 12.71 5.75
N THR A 227 4.27 12.76 6.71
CA THR A 227 4.69 11.60 7.50
C THR A 227 3.89 11.51 8.81
N LEU A 228 3.87 10.33 9.41
CA LEU A 228 3.30 10.13 10.76
C LEU A 228 4.24 10.58 11.88
N VAL A 229 5.55 10.59 11.61
CA VAL A 229 6.66 10.87 12.54
C VAL A 229 7.78 11.65 11.84
#